data_AF-A0A917U9R3-F1
#
_entry.id   AF-A0A917U9R3-F1
#
_cell.length_a   1.000
_cell.length_b   1.000
_cell.length_c   1.000
_cell.angle_alpha   90.00
_cell.angle_beta   90.00
_cell.angle_gamma   90.00
#
_symmetry.space_group_name_H-M   'P 1'
#
loop_
_entity.id
_entity.type
_entity.pdbx_description
1 polymer ?
#
loop_
_entity_poly.entity_id
_entity_poly.type
_entity_poly.pdbx_seq_one_letter_code
_entity_poly.pdbx_strand_id
1 'polypeptide(L)'
;MHIEIADHADLDRAEALVSWLQRPHLDRVTITLPGLALTERERTAATLRRLFNDCGCAWGLAALTAAVVGSVLIWPGSGRSLAGAVLGCLGAAVAGKLLGLASSRRRLLALLRALRSAA
;
A
#
# COMPACT_ATOMS: atom_id res chain seq x y z
N MET A 1 -0.56 -15.06 -8.29
CA MET A 1 -0.01 -16.01 -7.27
C MET A 1 -1.09 -16.38 -6.26
N HIS A 2 -1.11 -17.64 -5.79
CA HIS A 2 -2.00 -18.11 -4.72
C HIS A 2 -1.22 -18.22 -3.41
N ILE A 3 -1.79 -17.75 -2.29
CA ILE A 3 -1.23 -18.03 -0.96
C ILE A 3 -2.31 -18.62 -0.06
N GLU A 4 -1.93 -19.69 0.64
CA GLU A 4 -2.71 -20.26 1.73
C GLU A 4 -2.02 -19.89 3.05
N ILE A 5 -2.82 -19.50 4.04
CA ILE A 5 -2.35 -19.20 5.40
C ILE A 5 -3.09 -20.14 6.34
N ALA A 6 -2.42 -21.24 6.69
CA ALA A 6 -2.94 -22.27 7.58
C ALA A 6 -2.40 -22.14 9.01
N ASP A 7 -1.17 -21.65 9.16
CA ASP A 7 -0.47 -21.53 10.43
C ASP A 7 0.31 -20.22 10.58
N HIS A 8 0.99 -20.05 11.73
CA HIS A 8 1.83 -18.88 11.99
C HIS A 8 3.09 -18.81 11.11
N ALA A 9 3.59 -19.93 10.60
CA ALA A 9 4.75 -19.94 9.71
C ALA A 9 4.38 -19.41 8.31
N ASP A 10 3.15 -19.63 7.87
CA ASP A 10 2.61 -19.05 6.63
C ASP A 10 2.38 -17.54 6.78
N LEU A 11 2.03 -17.06 7.97
CA LEU A 11 1.98 -15.62 8.28
C LEU A 11 3.38 -14.97 8.14
N ASP A 12 4.44 -15.62 8.63
CA ASP A 12 5.82 -15.13 8.47
C ASP A 12 6.27 -15.14 7.01
N ARG A 13 5.90 -16.18 6.24
CA ARG A 13 6.14 -16.23 4.79
C ARG A 13 5.39 -15.11 4.07
N ALA A 14 4.16 -14.83 4.45
CA ALA A 14 3.39 -13.71 3.90
C ALA A 14 4.02 -12.35 4.25
N GLU A 15 4.54 -12.18 5.48
CA GLU A 15 5.25 -10.96 5.91
C GLU A 15 6.55 -10.75 5.11
N ALA A 16 7.28 -11.82 4.82
CA ALA A 16 8.50 -11.78 3.99
C ALA A 16 8.21 -11.34 2.54
N LEU A 17 7.01 -11.65 2.01
CA LEU A 17 6.58 -11.22 0.68
C LEU A 17 6.18 -9.73 0.62
N VAL A 18 6.10 -9.04 1.77
CA VAL A 18 5.83 -7.59 1.86
C VAL A 18 7.11 -6.79 1.59
N SER A 19 7.69 -6.99 0.41
CA SER A 19 8.85 -6.25 -0.06
C SER A 19 8.44 -4.92 -0.70
N TRP A 20 9.33 -3.93 -0.63
CA TRP A 20 9.14 -2.60 -1.23
C TRP A 20 9.34 -2.59 -2.75
N LEU A 21 10.19 -3.48 -3.26
CA LEU A 21 10.65 -3.47 -4.66
C LEU A 21 9.93 -4.48 -5.55
N GLN A 22 9.51 -5.61 -4.98
CA GLN A 22 8.93 -6.74 -5.70
C GLN A 22 7.78 -7.30 -4.87
N ARG A 23 6.60 -6.70 -5.03
CA ARG A 23 5.37 -7.19 -4.39
C ARG A 23 4.64 -8.08 -5.39
N PRO A 24 4.55 -9.40 -5.17
CA PRO A 24 3.87 -10.29 -6.11
C PRO A 24 2.36 -10.02 -6.13
N HIS A 25 1.76 -10.06 -7.33
CA HIS A 25 0.32 -9.92 -7.49
C HIS A 25 -0.40 -11.18 -6.97
N LEU A 26 -1.37 -10.98 -6.08
CA LEU A 26 -2.14 -12.07 -5.49
C LEU A 26 -3.48 -12.21 -6.20
N ASP A 27 -3.68 -13.38 -6.81
CA ASP A 27 -4.92 -13.74 -7.49
C ASP A 27 -5.92 -14.33 -6.51
N ARG A 28 -5.43 -15.06 -5.51
CA ARG A 28 -6.25 -15.76 -4.53
C ARG A 28 -5.51 -15.89 -3.20
N VAL A 29 -6.20 -15.60 -2.11
CA VAL A 29 -5.73 -15.73 -0.73
C VAL A 29 -6.76 -16.59 0.00
N THR A 30 -6.30 -17.62 0.68
CA THR A 30 -7.15 -18.52 1.46
C THR A 30 -6.63 -18.56 2.89
N ILE A 31 -7.50 -18.34 3.88
CA ILE A 31 -7.14 -18.34 5.29
C ILE A 31 -7.86 -19.51 5.95
N THR A 32 -7.09 -20.48 6.42
CA THR A 32 -7.59 -21.72 7.05
C THR A 32 -7.27 -21.77 8.55
N LEU A 33 -6.74 -20.68 9.12
CA LEU A 33 -6.33 -20.57 10.52
C LEU A 33 -7.41 -21.07 11.51
N PRO A 34 -7.08 -22.02 12.41
CA PRO A 34 -7.98 -22.46 13.47
C PRO A 34 -8.29 -21.30 14.42
N GLY A 35 -9.55 -21.19 14.88
CA GLY A 35 -9.99 -20.13 15.80
C GLY A 35 -10.74 -18.96 15.15
N LEU A 36 -10.58 -18.70 13.85
CA LEU A 36 -11.36 -17.67 13.15
C LEU A 36 -12.69 -18.20 12.59
N ALA A 37 -13.76 -17.41 12.72
CA ALA A 37 -15.04 -17.69 12.07
C ALA A 37 -14.93 -17.61 10.54
N LEU A 38 -15.76 -18.38 9.82
CA LEU A 38 -15.68 -18.53 8.36
C LEU A 38 -15.86 -17.20 7.62
N THR A 39 -16.79 -16.36 8.08
CA THR A 39 -17.02 -14.99 7.56
C THR A 39 -15.85 -14.05 7.81
N GLU A 40 -15.12 -14.26 8.90
CA GLU A 40 -13.96 -13.46 9.30
C GLU A 40 -12.72 -13.85 8.49
N ARG A 41 -12.57 -15.15 8.18
CA ARG A 41 -11.56 -15.67 7.24
C ARG A 41 -11.73 -15.05 5.85
N GLU A 42 -12.95 -15.04 5.31
CA GLU A 42 -13.24 -14.48 3.98
C GLU A 42 -12.99 -12.97 3.92
N ARG A 43 -13.46 -12.21 4.93
CA ARG A 43 -13.20 -10.77 5.00
C ARG A 43 -11.71 -10.47 5.08
N THR A 44 -11.00 -11.21 5.92
CA THR A 44 -9.55 -11.05 6.08
C THR A 44 -8.82 -11.38 4.78
N ALA A 45 -9.18 -12.47 4.11
CA ALA A 45 -8.59 -12.87 2.83
C ALA A 45 -8.80 -11.81 1.73
N ALA A 46 -10.02 -11.27 1.63
CA ALA A 46 -10.34 -10.20 0.70
C ALA A 46 -9.53 -8.91 1.01
N THR A 47 -9.35 -8.59 2.29
CA THR A 47 -8.60 -7.42 2.74
C THR A 47 -7.10 -7.57 2.46
N LEU A 48 -6.53 -8.74 2.75
CA LEU A 48 -5.14 -9.10 2.44
C LEU A 48 -4.86 -8.97 0.95
N ARG A 49 -5.73 -9.55 0.11
CA ARG A 49 -5.61 -9.46 -1.35
C ARG A 49 -5.62 -8.01 -1.84
N ARG A 50 -6.56 -7.19 -1.35
CA ARG A 50 -6.64 -5.77 -1.71
C ARG A 50 -5.36 -5.03 -1.34
N LEU A 51 -4.87 -5.19 -0.12
CA LEU A 51 -3.68 -4.46 0.37
C LEU A 51 -2.38 -4.92 -0.31
N PHE A 52 -2.26 -6.20 -0.68
CA PHE A 52 -1.12 -6.67 -1.48
C PHE A 52 -1.13 -6.10 -2.90
N ASN A 53 -2.31 -5.99 -3.51
CA ASN A 53 -2.46 -5.45 -4.86
C ASN A 53 -2.53 -3.92 -4.92
N ASP A 54 -2.56 -3.23 -3.78
CA ASP A 54 -2.61 -1.78 -3.72
C ASP A 54 -1.23 -1.17 -4.00
N CYS A 55 -1.06 -0.64 -5.20
CA CYS A 55 0.20 -0.08 -5.69
C CYS A 55 0.45 1.37 -5.22
N GLY A 56 -0.43 1.94 -4.38
CA GLY A 56 -0.29 3.30 -3.85
C GLY A 56 -0.52 4.40 -4.89
N CYS A 57 -1.00 4.04 -6.10
CA CYS A 57 -1.24 4.99 -7.19
C CYS A 57 -2.24 6.10 -6.80
N ALA A 58 -3.26 5.79 -6.01
CA ALA A 58 -4.23 6.79 -5.55
C ALA A 58 -3.60 7.89 -4.69
N TRP A 59 -2.64 7.53 -3.83
CA TRP A 59 -1.89 8.49 -3.00
C TRP A 59 -0.87 9.30 -3.80
N GLY A 60 -0.22 8.67 -4.79
CA GLY A 60 0.63 9.38 -5.74
C GLY A 60 -0.15 10.43 -6.56
N LEU A 61 -1.37 10.08 -6.99
CA LEU A 61 -2.26 10.98 -7.73
C LEU A 61 -2.74 12.14 -6.84
N ALA A 62 -3.11 11.87 -5.59
CA ALA A 62 -3.50 12.89 -4.62
C ALA A 62 -2.35 13.86 -4.24
N ALA A 63 -1.12 13.35 -4.12
CA ALA A 63 0.04 14.20 -3.84
C ALA A 63 0.42 15.07 -5.05
N LEU A 64 0.32 14.51 -6.26
CA LEU A 64 0.55 15.26 -7.49
C LEU A 64 -0.51 16.35 -7.69
N THR A 65 -1.80 16.08 -7.42
CA THR A 65 -2.84 17.11 -7.48
C THR A 65 -2.63 18.19 -6.42
N ALA A 66 -2.25 17.84 -5.19
CA ALA A 66 -1.93 18.81 -4.15
C ALA A 66 -0.73 19.70 -4.51
N ALA A 67 0.32 19.11 -5.11
CA ALA A 67 1.50 19.84 -5.57
C ALA A 67 1.18 20.78 -6.73
N VAL A 68 0.38 20.33 -7.71
CA VAL A 68 -0.09 21.17 -8.82
C VAL A 68 -0.92 22.34 -8.29
N VAL A 69 -1.91 22.09 -7.43
CA VAL A 69 -2.75 23.14 -6.83
C VAL A 69 -1.90 24.13 -6.01
N GLY A 70 -0.97 23.63 -5.20
CA GLY A 70 -0.04 24.48 -4.44
C GLY A 70 0.86 25.33 -5.34
N SER A 71 1.37 24.77 -6.44
CA SER A 71 2.21 25.50 -7.39
C SER A 71 1.44 26.60 -8.14
N VAL A 72 0.17 26.34 -8.49
CA VAL A 72 -0.71 27.33 -9.13
C VAL A 72 -1.05 28.47 -8.17
N LEU A 73 -1.23 28.17 -6.87
CA LEU A 73 -1.53 29.18 -5.84
C LEU A 73 -0.33 30.09 -5.49
N ILE A 74 0.90 29.59 -5.63
CA ILE A 74 2.13 30.32 -5.22
C ILE A 74 2.77 31.06 -6.41
N TRP A 75 2.21 30.95 -7.62
CA TRP A 75 2.82 31.32 -8.90
C TRP A 75 3.59 32.67 -8.90
N PRO A 76 4.94 32.65 -8.96
CA PRO A 76 5.73 33.84 -9.23
C PRO A 76 6.00 33.91 -10.74
N GLY A 77 5.62 35.00 -11.39
CA GLY A 77 5.54 35.16 -12.85
C GLY A 77 6.87 35.18 -13.64
N SER A 78 7.79 34.23 -13.44
CA SER A 78 9.05 34.15 -14.20
C SER A 78 9.33 32.75 -14.77
N GLY A 79 9.87 32.65 -15.99
CA GLY A 79 10.10 31.38 -16.70
C GLY A 79 11.06 30.37 -16.02
N ARG A 80 11.90 30.81 -15.08
CA ARG A 80 12.70 29.91 -14.20
C ARG A 80 11.84 29.13 -13.19
N SER A 81 10.62 29.59 -12.94
CA SER A 81 9.61 28.94 -12.09
C SER A 81 9.13 27.61 -12.66
N LEU A 82 9.10 27.45 -13.99
CA LEU A 82 8.49 26.30 -14.63
C LEU A 82 9.28 25.00 -14.40
N ALA A 83 10.60 25.04 -14.55
CA ALA A 83 11.47 23.87 -14.31
C ALA A 83 11.47 23.46 -12.83
N GLY A 84 11.45 24.42 -11.91
CA GLY A 84 11.32 24.17 -10.47
C GLY A 84 9.97 23.58 -10.09
N ALA A 85 8.88 24.07 -10.71
CA ALA A 85 7.53 23.54 -10.50
C ALA A 85 7.40 22.10 -11.02
N VAL A 86 7.97 21.78 -12.19
CA VAL A 86 7.96 20.42 -12.75
C VAL A 86 8.75 19.45 -11.87
N LEU A 87 9.95 19.82 -11.41
CA LEU A 87 10.74 19.00 -10.50
C LEU A 87 10.06 18.84 -9.13
N GLY A 88 9.42 19.89 -8.62
CA GLY A 88 8.62 19.84 -7.40
C GLY A 88 7.42 18.91 -7.51
N CYS A 89 6.69 18.96 -8.63
CA CYS A 89 5.57 18.05 -8.90
C CYS A 89 6.02 16.59 -9.03
N LEU A 90 7.13 16.35 -9.73
CA LEU A 90 7.73 15.01 -9.80
C LEU A 90 8.17 14.50 -8.43
N GLY A 91 8.85 15.33 -7.65
CA GLY A 91 9.26 15.01 -6.29
C GLY A 91 8.07 14.71 -5.37
N ALA A 92 7.00 15.51 -5.45
CA ALA A 92 5.79 15.31 -4.68
C ALA A 92 5.02 14.05 -5.10
N ALA A 93 4.97 13.74 -6.41
CA ALA A 93 4.34 12.52 -6.91
C ALA A 93 5.10 11.26 -6.44
N VAL A 94 6.43 11.31 -6.48
CA VAL A 94 7.27 10.23 -5.95
C VAL A 94 7.07 10.10 -4.44
N ALA A 95 7.17 11.20 -3.69
CA ALA A 95 6.97 11.21 -2.24
C ALA A 95 5.58 10.70 -1.82
N GLY A 96 4.53 11.10 -2.53
CA GLY A 96 3.16 10.62 -2.32
C GLY A 96 2.98 9.14 -2.61
N LYS A 97 3.60 8.65 -3.67
CA LYS A 97 3.63 7.21 -3.99
C LYS A 97 4.35 6.42 -2.89
N LEU A 98 5.49 6.93 -2.41
CA LEU A 98 6.24 6.30 -1.32
C LEU A 98 5.48 6.31 0.02
N LEU A 99 4.79 7.41 0.35
CA LEU A 99 3.93 7.52 1.53
C LEU A 99 2.72 6.59 1.44
N GLY A 100 2.09 6.49 0.26
CA GLY A 100 1.00 5.55 -0.01
C GLY A 100 1.43 4.10 0.18
N LEU A 101 2.59 3.73 -0.36
CA LEU A 101 3.19 2.40 -0.18
C LEU A 101 3.56 2.12 1.28
N ALA A 102 4.11 3.11 1.99
CA ALA A 102 4.45 2.99 3.40
C ALA A 102 3.21 2.79 4.28
N SER A 103 2.12 3.53 4.01
CA SER A 103 0.86 3.40 4.76
C SER A 103 0.16 2.07 4.49
N SER A 104 0.11 1.62 3.22
CA SER A 104 -0.40 0.30 2.83
C SER A 104 0.39 -0.81 3.53
N ARG A 105 1.73 -0.70 3.55
CA ARG A 105 2.60 -1.65 4.27
C ARG A 105 2.33 -1.66 5.78
N ARG A 106 2.18 -0.49 6.42
CA ARG A 106 1.85 -0.42 7.85
C ARG A 106 0.50 -1.05 8.16
N ARG A 107 -0.53 -0.81 7.34
CA ARG A 107 -1.86 -1.42 7.49
C ARG A 107 -1.81 -2.94 7.32
N LEU A 108 -1.05 -3.42 6.34
CA LEU A 108 -0.85 -4.84 6.10
C LEU A 108 -0.13 -5.52 7.29
N LEU A 109 0.94 -4.92 7.81
CA LEU A 109 1.64 -5.42 8.99
C LEU A 109 0.78 -5.38 10.25
N ALA A 110 -0.05 -4.34 10.43
CA ALA A 110 -0.98 -4.26 11.54
C ALA A 110 -2.04 -5.38 11.47
N LEU A 111 -2.56 -5.67 10.28
CA LEU A 111 -3.48 -6.79 10.06
C LEU A 111 -2.82 -8.15 10.33
N LEU A 112 -1.60 -8.37 9.85
CA LEU A 112 -0.86 -9.61 10.13
C LEU A 112 -0.62 -9.81 11.63
N ARG A 113 -0.28 -8.72 12.36
CA ARG A 113 -0.13 -8.76 13.82
C ARG A 113 -1.45 -9.01 14.54
N ALA A 114 -2.54 -8.40 14.09
CA ALA A 114 -3.87 -8.62 14.66
C ALA A 114 -4.32 -10.08 14.47
N LEU A 115 -4.06 -10.68 13.31
CA LEU A 115 -4.32 -12.11 13.06
C LEU A 115 -3.45 -13.01 13.95
N ARG A 116 -2.19 -12.64 14.16
CA ARG A 116 -1.30 -13.38 15.08
C ARG A 116 -1.77 -13.33 16.53
N SER A 117 -2.43 -12.25 16.97
CA SER A 117 -2.98 -12.15 18.32
C SER A 117 -4.38 -12.77 18.50
N ALA A 118 -5.10 -12.99 17.40
CA ALA A 118 -6.46 -13.54 17.41
C ALA A 118 -6.50 -15.07 17.21
N ALA A 119 -5.37 -15.65 16.83
CA ALA A 119 -5.13 -17.08 16.69
C ALA A 119 -4.45 -17.63 17.95
#